data_AF-A0A562D5D2-F1
#
_entry.id   AF-A0A562D5D2-F1
#
_cell.length_a   1.000
_cell.length_b   1.000
_cell.length_c   1.000
_cell.angle_alpha   90.00
_cell.angle_beta   90.00
_cell.angle_gamma   90.00
#
_symmetry.space_group_name_H-M   'P 1'
#
loop_
_entity.id
_entity.type
_entity.pdbx_description
1 polymer ?
#
loop_
_entity_poly.entity_id
_entity_poly.type
_entity_poly.pdbx_seq_one_letter_code
_entity_poly.pdbx_strand_id
1 'polypeptide(L)'
;MTVPATAAPARSASPTRTGALVTAGVALVIALLETAFGAWCWMETEAASVTNDDPLVGIGFLIALFIGVPGLVGLLLAVLGWVFARHVAGLVLAILAAVVVSAPLLFLLGTGSLAY
;
A
#
# COMPACT_ATOMS: atom_id res chain seq x y z
N MET A 1 -28.87 -44.44 -21.02
CA MET A 1 -28.72 -44.04 -19.60
C MET A 1 -27.71 -42.92 -19.55
N THR A 2 -28.15 -41.67 -19.53
CA THR A 2 -27.31 -40.48 -19.42
C THR A 2 -27.16 -40.12 -17.94
N VAL A 3 -25.95 -40.26 -17.40
CA VAL A 3 -25.64 -39.82 -16.03
C VAL A 3 -25.66 -38.29 -16.04
N PRO A 4 -26.51 -37.61 -15.26
CA PRO A 4 -26.48 -36.16 -15.19
C PRO A 4 -25.16 -35.73 -14.54
N ALA A 5 -24.43 -34.84 -15.22
CA ALA A 5 -23.22 -34.24 -14.69
C ALA A 5 -23.59 -33.49 -13.40
N THR A 6 -23.13 -34.00 -12.26
CA THR A 6 -23.28 -33.36 -10.96
C THR A 6 -22.59 -32.00 -11.05
N ALA A 7 -23.38 -30.92 -11.10
CA ALA A 7 -22.86 -29.57 -10.97
C ALA A 7 -22.09 -29.49 -9.64
N ALA A 8 -20.77 -29.36 -9.73
CA ALA A 8 -19.94 -29.18 -8.55
C ALA A 8 -20.48 -27.96 -7.77
N PRO A 9 -20.69 -28.07 -6.44
CA PRO A 9 -21.23 -26.96 -5.68
C PRO A 9 -20.29 -25.76 -5.84
N ALA A 10 -20.84 -24.63 -6.29
CA ALA A 10 -20.14 -23.37 -6.31
C ALA A 10 -19.71 -23.07 -4.87
N ARG A 11 -18.41 -23.20 -4.58
CA ARG A 11 -17.85 -22.84 -3.27
C ARG A 11 -18.19 -21.38 -3.00
N SER A 12 -19.08 -21.12 -2.05
CA SER A 12 -19.30 -19.79 -1.52
C SER A 12 -17.96 -19.24 -1.05
N ALA A 13 -17.57 -18.08 -1.58
CA ALA A 13 -16.36 -17.41 -1.12
C ALA A 13 -16.52 -17.18 0.39
N SER A 14 -15.62 -17.78 1.18
CA SER A 14 -15.58 -17.54 2.62
C SER A 14 -15.60 -16.03 2.88
N PRO A 15 -16.37 -15.51 3.87
CA PRO A 15 -16.36 -14.09 4.24
C PRO A 15 -14.94 -13.54 4.46
N THR A 16 -14.01 -14.39 4.91
CA THR A 16 -12.58 -14.05 5.06
C THR A 16 -11.87 -13.75 3.75
N ARG A 17 -12.27 -14.36 2.63
CA ARG A 17 -11.72 -14.11 1.29
C ARG A 17 -12.15 -12.74 0.76
N THR A 18 -13.42 -12.39 0.94
CA THR A 18 -13.94 -11.08 0.52
C THR A 18 -13.30 -9.96 1.34
N GLY A 19 -13.17 -10.14 2.66
CA GLY A 19 -12.46 -9.21 3.53
C GLY A 19 -11.01 -9.01 3.12
N ALA A 20 -10.26 -10.10 2.88
CA ALA A 20 -8.88 -10.03 2.44
C ALA A 20 -8.70 -9.26 1.11
N LEU A 21 -9.60 -9.47 0.14
CA LEU A 21 -9.56 -8.75 -1.14
C LEU A 21 -9.86 -7.26 -0.99
N VAL A 22 -10.85 -6.89 -0.17
CA VAL A 22 -11.18 -5.48 0.08
C VAL A 22 -10.02 -4.77 0.78
N THR A 23 -9.49 -5.36 1.85
CA THR A 23 -8.35 -4.78 2.59
C THR A 23 -7.10 -4.68 1.72
N ALA A 24 -6.80 -5.74 0.94
CA ALA A 24 -5.67 -5.71 0.01
C ALA A 24 -5.89 -4.64 -1.07
N GLY A 25 -7.11 -4.50 -1.60
CA GLY A 25 -7.43 -3.48 -2.60
C GLY A 25 -7.24 -2.06 -2.10
N VAL A 26 -7.74 -1.75 -0.89
CA VAL A 26 -7.53 -0.44 -0.26
C VAL A 26 -6.04 -0.19 -0.04
N ALA A 27 -5.31 -1.16 0.54
CA ALA A 27 -3.88 -1.04 0.77
C ALA A 27 -3.11 -0.80 -0.53
N LEU A 28 -3.48 -1.47 -1.62
CA LEU A 28 -2.84 -1.35 -2.92
C LEU A 28 -3.05 0.04 -3.53
N VAL A 29 -4.26 0.59 -3.44
CA VAL A 29 -4.56 1.95 -3.92
C VAL A 29 -3.74 2.99 -3.16
N ILE A 30 -3.72 2.92 -1.83
CA ILE A 30 -2.98 3.91 -1.04
C ILE A 30 -1.48 3.74 -1.27
N ALA A 31 -0.98 2.51 -1.34
CA ALA A 31 0.43 2.22 -1.63
C ALA A 31 0.88 2.78 -2.99
N LEU A 32 0.02 2.67 -4.01
CA LEU A 32 0.25 3.26 -5.34
C LEU A 32 0.37 4.79 -5.26
N LEU A 33 -0.54 5.44 -4.52
CA LEU A 33 -0.53 6.89 -4.36
C LEU A 33 0.73 7.35 -3.61
N GLU A 34 1.10 6.69 -2.52
CA GLU A 34 2.32 6.99 -1.76
C GLU A 34 3.59 6.81 -2.60
N THR A 35 3.67 5.72 -3.36
CA THR A 35 4.80 5.45 -4.24
C THR A 35 4.90 6.52 -5.34
N ALA A 36 3.78 6.87 -5.98
CA ALA A 36 3.75 7.89 -7.02
C ALA A 36 4.11 9.28 -6.46
N PHE A 37 3.62 9.62 -5.26
CA PHE A 37 3.95 10.87 -4.60
C PHE A 37 5.42 10.93 -4.19
N GLY A 38 5.97 9.85 -3.62
CA GLY A 38 7.40 9.76 -3.31
C GLY A 38 8.29 9.94 -4.55
N ALA A 39 7.92 9.30 -5.66
CA ALA A 39 8.63 9.46 -6.94
C ALA A 39 8.54 10.90 -7.47
N TRP A 40 7.37 11.53 -7.37
CA TRP A 40 7.19 12.93 -7.74
C TRP A 40 8.07 13.86 -6.90
N CYS A 41 8.05 13.70 -5.57
CA CYS A 41 8.91 14.48 -4.67
C CYS A 41 10.39 14.30 -4.99
N TRP A 42 10.82 13.09 -5.34
CA TRP A 42 12.19 12.83 -5.76
C TRP A 42 12.55 13.61 -7.02
N MET A 43 11.72 13.56 -8.06
CA MET A 43 11.97 14.25 -9.33
C MET A 43 12.03 15.77 -9.16
N GLU A 44 11.09 16.35 -8.40
CA GLU A 44 11.08 17.79 -8.10
C GLU A 44 12.33 18.21 -7.31
N THR A 45 12.75 17.37 -6.34
CA THR A 45 13.95 17.64 -5.55
C THR A 45 15.22 17.55 -6.40
N GLU A 46 15.30 16.57 -7.29
CA GLU A 46 16.41 16.42 -8.22
C GLU A 46 16.51 17.62 -9.16
N ALA A 47 15.39 18.08 -9.74
CA ALA A 47 15.34 19.28 -10.56
C ALA A 47 15.77 20.54 -9.78
N ALA A 48 15.32 20.67 -8.52
CA ALA A 48 15.72 21.77 -7.64
C ALA A 48 17.23 21.72 -7.30
N SER A 49 17.80 20.53 -7.11
CA SER A 49 19.22 20.35 -6.74
C SER A 49 20.20 20.77 -7.84
N VAL A 50 19.76 20.77 -9.09
CA VAL A 50 20.58 21.21 -10.24
C VAL A 50 20.68 22.74 -10.30
N THR A 51 19.73 23.45 -9.71
CA THR A 51 19.60 24.92 -9.83
C THR A 51 19.84 25.67 -8.52
N ASN A 52 19.86 24.96 -7.39
CA ASN A 52 20.12 25.53 -6.06
C ASN A 52 21.14 24.67 -5.29
N ASP A 53 22.21 25.31 -4.83
CA ASP A 53 23.23 24.71 -3.94
C ASP A 53 22.82 24.74 -2.45
N ASP A 54 21.55 25.03 -2.16
CA ASP A 54 21.06 25.11 -0.79
C ASP A 54 21.03 23.69 -0.16
N PRO A 55 21.74 23.45 0.96
CA PRO A 55 21.73 22.15 1.62
C PRO A 55 20.34 21.70 2.08
N LEU A 56 19.37 22.61 2.21
CA LEU A 56 17.98 22.24 2.53
C LEU A 56 17.27 21.48 1.41
N VAL A 57 17.76 21.52 0.16
CA VAL A 57 17.21 20.71 -0.94
C VAL A 57 17.27 19.21 -0.60
N GLY A 58 18.27 18.78 0.18
CA GLY A 58 18.39 17.40 0.66
C GLY A 58 17.18 16.88 1.45
N ILE A 59 16.40 17.78 2.07
CA ILE A 59 15.20 17.43 2.83
C ILE A 59 14.11 16.85 1.91
N GLY A 60 14.02 17.32 0.66
CA GLY A 60 13.07 16.80 -0.32
C GLY A 60 13.27 15.31 -0.60
N PHE A 61 14.51 14.84 -0.64
CA PHE A 61 14.83 13.41 -0.78
C PHE A 61 14.43 12.60 0.46
N LEU A 62 14.57 13.17 1.66
CA LEU A 62 14.13 12.51 2.90
C LEU A 62 12.60 12.36 2.92
N ILE A 63 11.86 13.38 2.48
CA ILE A 63 10.39 13.31 2.36
C ILE A 63 9.98 12.26 1.33
N ALA A 64 10.64 12.26 0.17
CA ALA A 64 10.40 11.27 -0.89
C ALA A 64 10.62 9.83 -0.39
N LEU A 65 11.70 9.58 0.36
CA LEU A 65 12.00 8.29 0.98
C LEU A 65 10.99 7.91 2.05
N PHE A 66 10.64 8.85 2.93
CA PHE A 66 9.75 8.62 4.07
C PHE A 66 8.34 8.20 3.62
N ILE A 67 7.86 8.70 2.48
CA ILE A 67 6.54 8.36 1.94
C ILE A 67 6.64 7.23 0.90
N GLY A 68 7.63 7.29 0.01
CA GLY A 68 7.76 6.35 -1.10
C GLY A 68 8.14 4.93 -0.68
N VAL A 69 9.00 4.76 0.33
CA VAL A 69 9.42 3.41 0.78
C VAL A 69 8.27 2.63 1.44
N PRO A 70 7.51 3.19 2.39
CA PRO A 70 6.31 2.54 2.90
C PRO A 70 5.31 2.20 1.81
N GLY A 71 5.11 3.09 0.83
CA GLY A 71 4.28 2.84 -0.35
C GLY A 71 4.74 1.61 -1.13
N LEU A 72 6.03 1.51 -1.47
CA LEU A 72 6.58 0.35 -2.19
C LEU A 72 6.43 -0.96 -1.42
N VAL A 73 6.74 -0.95 -0.12
CA VAL A 73 6.59 -2.13 0.75
C VAL A 73 5.13 -2.54 0.86
N GLY A 74 4.23 -1.57 1.04
CA GLY A 74 2.79 -1.76 1.04
C GLY A 74 2.26 -2.37 -0.24
N LEU A 75 2.76 -1.92 -1.39
CA LEU A 75 2.37 -2.41 -2.70
C LEU A 75 2.74 -3.89 -2.85
N LEU A 76 3.97 -4.25 -2.48
CA LEU A 76 4.43 -5.65 -2.50
C LEU A 76 3.58 -6.53 -1.58
N LEU A 77 3.32 -6.09 -0.35
CA LEU A 77 2.51 -6.84 0.62
C LEU A 77 1.04 -6.95 0.18
N ALA A 78 0.46 -5.91 -0.40
CA ALA A 78 -0.91 -5.89 -0.89
C ALA A 78 -1.08 -6.82 -2.11
N VAL A 79 -0.15 -6.77 -3.06
CA VAL A 79 -0.13 -7.70 -4.22
C VAL A 79 0.00 -9.14 -3.73
N LEU A 80 0.92 -9.40 -2.80
CA LEU A 80 1.11 -10.73 -2.24
C LEU A 80 -0.14 -11.20 -1.48
N GLY A 81 -0.75 -10.32 -0.67
CA GLY A 81 -2.01 -10.58 0.03
C GLY A 81 -3.17 -10.88 -0.92
N TRP A 82 -3.22 -10.20 -2.07
CA TRP A 82 -4.21 -10.45 -3.12
C TRP A 82 -4.01 -11.82 -3.78
N VAL A 83 -2.75 -12.17 -4.12
CA VAL A 83 -2.41 -13.48 -4.72
C VAL A 83 -2.72 -14.62 -3.74
N PHE A 84 -2.41 -14.43 -2.46
CA PHE A 84 -2.66 -15.41 -1.40
C PHE A 84 -4.04 -15.24 -0.72
N ALA A 85 -4.98 -14.50 -1.30
CA ALA A 85 -6.31 -14.24 -0.71
C ALA A 85 -7.16 -15.51 -0.47
N ARG A 86 -6.74 -16.66 -1.01
CA ARG A 86 -7.34 -17.98 -0.75
C ARG A 86 -6.86 -18.62 0.56
N HIS A 87 -5.81 -18.08 1.18
CA HIS A 87 -5.20 -18.57 2.41
C HIS A 87 -5.32 -17.52 3.53
N VAL A 88 -5.30 -17.98 4.79
CA VAL A 88 -5.30 -17.09 5.98
C VAL A 88 -4.13 -16.10 5.92
N ALA A 89 -3.00 -16.54 5.37
CA ALA A 89 -1.82 -15.70 5.12
C ALA A 89 -2.14 -14.45 4.27
N GLY A 90 -3.09 -14.53 3.32
CA GLY A 90 -3.47 -13.40 2.48
C GLY A 90 -4.13 -12.26 3.27
N LEU A 91 -4.96 -12.59 4.27
CA LEU A 91 -5.58 -11.60 5.16
C LEU A 91 -4.52 -10.90 6.02
N VAL A 92 -3.58 -11.67 6.59
CA VAL A 92 -2.49 -11.12 7.42
C VAL A 92 -1.63 -10.16 6.60
N LEU A 93 -1.26 -10.56 5.37
CA LEU A 93 -0.49 -9.70 4.46
C LEU A 93 -1.25 -8.43 4.08
N ALA A 94 -2.57 -8.53 3.84
CA ALA A 94 -3.40 -7.38 3.53
C ALA A 94 -3.48 -6.38 4.71
N ILE A 95 -3.60 -6.88 5.94
CA ILE A 95 -3.60 -6.04 7.15
C ILE A 95 -2.23 -5.39 7.33
N LEU A 96 -1.14 -6.15 7.18
CA LEU A 96 0.22 -5.60 7.25
C LEU A 96 0.45 -4.52 6.20
N ALA A 97 0.01 -4.74 4.96
CA ALA A 97 0.07 -3.75 3.90
C ALA A 97 -0.69 -2.48 4.30
N ALA A 98 -1.91 -2.61 4.81
CA ALA A 98 -2.70 -1.46 5.26
C ALA A 98 -2.00 -0.69 6.38
N VAL A 99 -1.43 -1.38 7.37
CA VAL A 99 -0.71 -0.74 8.49
C VAL A 99 0.53 0.01 8.01
N VAL A 100 1.35 -0.62 7.15
CA VAL A 100 2.59 -0.01 6.63
C VAL A 100 2.27 1.28 5.86
N VAL A 101 1.26 1.22 5.00
CA VAL A 101 0.82 2.35 4.16
C VAL A 101 0.06 3.40 4.97
N SER A 102 -0.46 3.06 6.15
CA SER A 102 -1.07 4.05 7.04
C SER A 102 -0.04 4.81 7.88
N ALA A 103 1.17 4.27 8.05
CA ALA A 103 2.15 4.81 8.99
C ALA A 103 2.58 6.27 8.68
N PRO A 104 2.86 6.67 7.43
CA PRO A 104 3.21 8.07 7.12
C PRO A 104 2.05 9.03 7.40
N LEU A 105 0.83 8.63 7.03
CA LEU A 105 -0.40 9.38 7.28
C LEU A 105 -0.69 9.57 8.77
N LEU A 106 -0.57 8.49 9.55
CA LEU A 106 -0.78 8.53 11.00
C LEU A 106 0.29 9.37 11.70
N PHE A 107 1.53 9.33 11.23
CA PHE A 107 2.59 10.19 11.74
C PHE A 107 2.26 11.67 11.51
N LEU A 108 1.88 12.05 10.28
CA LEU A 108 1.49 13.43 9.94
C LEU A 108 0.30 13.91 10.77
N LEU A 109 -0.75 13.09 10.88
CA LEU A 109 -1.96 13.42 11.66
C LEU A 109 -1.66 13.51 13.16
N GLY A 110 -0.82 12.62 13.69
CA GLY A 110 -0.41 12.59 15.09
C GLY A 110 0.49 13.76 15.48
N THR A 111 1.37 14.22 14.59
CA THR A 111 2.16 15.44 14.82
C THR A 111 1.31 16.71 14.70
N GLY A 112 0.28 16.70 13.85
CA GLY A 112 -0.65 17.82 13.69
C GLY A 112 -1.56 18.05 14.90
N SER A 113 -1.90 17.01 15.67
CA SER A 113 -2.75 17.13 16.87
C SER A 113 -2.00 17.60 18.11
N LEU A 114 -0.67 17.58 18.11
CA LEU A 114 0.19 18.09 19.19
C LEU A 114 0.59 19.57 18.99
N ALA A 115 0.20 20.18 17.87
CA ALA A 115 0.54 21.55 17.50
C ALA A 115 -0.58 22.57 17.77
N TYR A 116 -1.70 22.14 18.38
CA TYR A 116 -2.80 22.97 18.86
C TYR A 116 -3.00 22.75 20.37
#